data_AF-A0A845Z9F6-F1
#
_entry.id   AF-A0A845Z9F6-F1
#
_cell.length_a   1.000
_cell.length_b   1.000
_cell.length_c   1.000
_cell.angle_alpha   90.00
_cell.angle_beta   90.00
_cell.angle_gamma   90.00
#
_symmetry.space_group_name_H-M   'P 1'
#
loop_
_entity.id
_entity.type
_entity.pdbx_description
1 polymer ?
#
loop_
_entity_poly.entity_id
_entity_poly.type
_entity_poly.pdbx_seq_one_letter_code
_entity_poly.pdbx_strand_id
1 'polypeptide(L)'
;MYVVTSQISDYEIRRELIRIKSESIQRLDSLKNVVDFLPLTTEVMNKAAEFWAEARQNHIPTTDNQNIDADMIISAQWNIL
;
A
#
# COMPACT_ATOMS: atom_id res chain seq x y z
N MET A 1 2.57 -19.18 10.53
CA MET A 1 1.84 -18.01 10.04
C MET A 1 2.80 -17.23 9.16
N TYR A 2 2.46 -17.05 7.89
CA TYR A 2 3.28 -16.29 6.94
C TYR A 2 2.71 -14.87 6.88
N VAL A 3 3.57 -13.86 7.02
CA VAL A 3 3.18 -12.45 7.05
C VAL A 3 3.97 -11.72 5.97
N VAL A 4 3.26 -10.97 5.14
CA VAL A 4 3.83 -10.13 4.08
C VAL A 4 3.21 -8.74 4.15
N THR A 5 3.84 -7.77 3.51
CA THR A 5 3.36 -6.39 3.44
C THR A 5 3.47 -5.84 2.02
N SER A 6 2.85 -4.69 1.76
CA SER A 6 2.89 -4.00 0.47
C SER A 6 4.02 -2.98 0.42
N GLN A 7 4.63 -2.80 -0.76
CA GLN A 7 5.50 -1.65 -1.02
C GLN A 7 4.79 -0.30 -0.83
N ILE A 8 3.45 -0.24 -0.96
CA ILE A 8 2.68 0.96 -0.59
C ILE A 8 2.82 1.27 0.90
N SER A 9 2.79 0.25 1.76
CA SER A 9 3.00 0.42 3.20
C SER A 9 4.42 0.86 3.53
N ASP A 10 5.46 0.35 2.83
CA ASP A 10 6.82 0.88 2.96
C ASP A 10 6.86 2.36 2.59
N TYR A 11 6.28 2.73 1.45
CA TYR A 11 6.26 4.12 0.97
C TYR A 11 5.60 5.07 1.98
N GLU A 12 4.41 4.73 2.48
CA GLU A 12 3.64 5.55 3.42
C GLU A 12 4.40 5.80 4.74
N ILE A 13 5.00 4.76 5.31
CA ILE A 13 5.77 4.91 6.54
C ILE A 13 7.12 5.60 6.26
N ARG A 14 7.81 5.21 5.19
CA ARG A 14 9.12 5.76 4.84
C ARG A 14 9.05 7.25 4.57
N ARG A 15 8.06 7.73 3.79
CA ARG A 15 7.96 9.17 3.47
C ARG A 15 7.76 10.01 4.74
N GLU A 16 7.00 9.50 5.70
CA GLU A 16 6.77 10.20 6.96
C GLU A 16 8.02 10.20 7.85
N LEU A 17 8.70 9.05 7.98
CA LEU A 17 9.97 8.95 8.71
C LEU A 17 11.04 9.89 8.13
N ILE A 18 11.10 10.02 6.80
CA ILE A 18 11.98 10.99 6.12
C ILE A 18 11.55 12.43 6.46
N ARG A 19 10.26 12.76 6.35
CA ARG A 19 9.73 14.11 6.63
C ARG A 19 10.07 14.58 8.03
N ILE A 20 9.94 13.70 9.03
CA ILE A 20 10.26 14.02 10.43
C ILE A 20 11.74 13.78 10.80
N LYS A 21 12.58 13.34 9.85
CA LYS A 21 14.01 13.01 10.06
C LYS A 21 14.24 11.99 11.17
N SER A 22 13.41 10.95 11.22
CA SER A 22 13.49 9.92 12.25
C SER A 22 14.55 8.87 11.95
N GLU A 23 15.33 8.50 12.97
CA GLU A 23 16.25 7.35 12.96
C GLU A 23 15.52 5.99 12.98
N SER A 24 14.18 5.99 12.95
CA SER A 24 13.43 4.74 12.80
C SER A 24 13.42 4.24 11.36
N ILE A 25 13.95 5.00 10.38
CA ILE A 25 14.08 4.52 8.99
C ILE A 25 15.00 3.30 8.89
N GLN A 26 16.05 3.23 9.71
CA GLN A 26 16.94 2.05 9.78
C GLN A 26 16.21 0.81 10.31
N ARG A 27 15.21 0.99 11.19
CA ARG A 27 14.36 -0.12 11.66
C ARG A 27 13.44 -0.62 10.55
N LEU A 28 12.87 0.30 9.76
CA LEU A 28 12.08 -0.06 8.58
C LEU A 28 12.93 -0.83 7.54
N ASP A 29 14.17 -0.39 7.30
CA ASP A 29 15.09 -1.10 6.40
C ASP A 29 15.42 -2.50 6.93
N SER A 30 15.63 -2.63 8.24
CA SER A 30 15.91 -3.93 8.87
C SER A 30 14.72 -4.90 8.82
N LEU A 31 13.48 -4.38 8.82
CA LEU A 31 12.26 -5.19 8.75
C LEU A 31 12.16 -5.97 7.44
N LYS A 32 12.73 -5.46 6.34
CA LYS A 32 12.77 -6.12 5.04
C LYS A 32 13.55 -7.43 5.04
N ASN A 33 14.35 -7.70 6.08
CA ASN A 33 15.06 -8.97 6.25
C ASN A 33 14.18 -10.08 6.88
N VAL A 34 12.99 -9.73 7.38
CA VAL A 34 12.13 -10.65 8.15
C VAL A 34 10.73 -10.76 7.53
N VAL A 35 10.28 -9.73 6.82
CA VAL A 35 8.96 -9.68 6.17
C VAL A 35 9.15 -9.32 4.70
N ASP A 36 8.48 -10.04 3.81
CA ASP A 36 8.50 -9.73 2.39
C ASP A 36 7.62 -8.52 2.08
N PHE A 37 8.23 -7.54 1.40
CA PHE A 37 7.54 -6.37 0.86
C PHE A 37 7.24 -6.64 -0.61
N LEU A 38 6.00 -7.03 -0.87
CA LEU A 38 5.56 -7.43 -2.20
C LEU A 38 5.60 -6.24 -3.17
N PRO A 39 6.08 -6.48 -4.41
CA PRO A 39 6.26 -5.43 -5.40
C PRO A 39 4.92 -4.85 -5.86
N LEU A 40 4.90 -3.54 -6.09
CA LEU A 40 3.79 -2.90 -6.79
C LEU A 40 3.92 -3.15 -8.29
N THR A 41 3.06 -4.01 -8.84
CA THR A 41 3.05 -4.35 -10.26
C THR A 41 1.97 -3.58 -11.03
N THR A 42 2.08 -3.55 -12.36
CA THR A 42 1.03 -2.99 -13.22
C THR A 42 -0.31 -3.70 -13.05
N GLU A 43 -0.30 -5.02 -12.85
CA GLU A 43 -1.49 -5.82 -12.61
C GLU A 43 -2.21 -5.39 -11.33
N VAL A 44 -1.47 -5.20 -10.23
CA VAL A 44 -2.00 -4.69 -8.96
C VAL A 44 -2.64 -3.31 -9.14
N MET A 45 -1.99 -2.41 -9.88
CA MET A 45 -2.51 -1.07 -10.12
C MET A 45 -3.79 -1.07 -10.96
N ASN A 46 -3.88 -1.91 -11.99
CA ASN A 46 -5.09 -2.07 -12.78
C ASN A 46 -6.24 -2.59 -11.90
N LYS A 47 -5.97 -3.60 -11.07
CA LYS A 47 -6.99 -4.17 -10.18
C LYS A 47 -7.45 -3.19 -9.10
N ALA A 48 -6.52 -2.38 -8.58
CA ALA A 48 -6.86 -1.32 -7.63
C ALA A 48 -7.79 -0.27 -8.24
N ALA A 49 -7.59 0.09 -9.51
CA ALA A 49 -8.47 1.02 -10.22
C ALA A 49 -9.90 0.46 -10.39
N GLU A 50 -10.02 -0.84 -10.67
CA GLU A 50 -11.33 -1.53 -10.71
C GLU A 50 -12.03 -1.44 -9.34
N PHE A 51 -11.34 -1.81 -8.26
CA PHE A 51 -11.90 -1.76 -6.90
C PHE A 51 -12.32 -0.36 -6.50
N TRP A 52 -11.50 0.65 -6.78
CA TRP A 52 -11.83 2.05 -6.50
C TRP A 52 -13.09 2.51 -7.27
N ALA A 53 -13.21 2.13 -8.55
CA ALA A 53 -14.37 2.47 -9.37
C ALA A 53 -15.64 1.81 -8.84
N GLU A 54 -15.56 0.52 -8.52
CA GLU A 54 -16.68 -0.26 -7.97
C GLU A 54 -17.15 0.30 -6.62
N ALA A 55 -16.23 0.58 -5.70
CA ALA A 55 -16.56 1.14 -4.39
C ALA A 55 -17.35 2.46 -4.51
N ARG A 56 -16.94 3.32 -5.46
CA ARG A 56 -17.61 4.61 -5.71
C ARG A 56 -18.97 4.47 -6.37
N GLN A 57 -19.10 3.57 -7.35
CA GLN A 57 -20.39 3.28 -7.97
C GLN A 57 -21.40 2.76 -6.95
N ASN A 58 -20.91 2.06 -5.92
CA ASN A 58 -21.70 1.58 -4.79
C ASN A 58 -21.84 2.59 -3.62
N HIS A 59 -21.43 3.85 -3.81
CA HIS A 59 -21.53 4.92 -2.80
C HIS A 59 -20.77 4.63 -1.49
N ILE A 60 -19.66 3.87 -1.56
CA ILE A 60 -18.76 3.56 -0.44
C ILE A 60 -17.38 4.16 -0.76
N PRO A 61 -17.21 5.50 -0.73
CA PRO A 61 -15.91 6.10 -0.94
C PRO A 61 -14.98 5.83 0.24
N THR A 62 -13.77 5.35 -0.04
CA THR A 62 -12.71 5.03 0.96
C THR A 62 -11.64 6.11 1.06
N THR A 63 -11.59 7.04 0.10
CA THR A 63 -10.73 8.23 0.13
C THR A 63 -11.37 9.40 -0.61
N ASP A 64 -10.81 10.60 -0.49
CA ASP A 64 -11.23 11.77 -1.25
C ASP A 64 -11.02 11.57 -2.76
N ASN A 65 -11.86 12.20 -3.59
CA ASN A 65 -11.79 12.04 -5.05
C ASN A 65 -10.45 12.45 -5.67
N GLN A 66 -9.69 13.30 -4.97
CA GLN A 66 -8.41 13.83 -5.44
C GLN A 66 -7.20 12.99 -5.00
N ASN A 67 -7.42 12.00 -4.13
CA ASN A 67 -6.36 11.21 -3.53
C ASN A 67 -6.26 9.83 -4.18
N ILE A 68 -5.03 9.33 -4.28
CA ILE A 68 -4.79 7.91 -4.55
C ILE A 68 -5.27 7.12 -3.32
N ASP A 69 -5.97 6.02 -3.57
CA ASP A 69 -6.47 5.16 -2.51
C ASP A 69 -5.49 4.01 -2.23
N ALA A 70 -4.66 4.20 -1.19
CA ALA A 70 -3.68 3.20 -0.78
C ALA A 70 -4.34 1.89 -0.34
N ASP A 71 -5.51 1.94 0.28
CA ASP A 71 -6.22 0.76 0.78
C ASP A 71 -6.76 -0.08 -0.38
N MET A 72 -7.22 0.56 -1.46
CA MET A 72 -7.58 -0.14 -2.70
C MET A 72 -6.37 -0.83 -3.34
N ILE A 73 -5.19 -0.19 -3.31
CA ILE A 73 -3.97 -0.81 -3.84
C ILE A 73 -3.55 -2.02 -2.98
N ILE A 74 -3.58 -1.90 -1.65
CA ILE A 74 -3.26 -3.01 -0.75
C ILE A 74 -4.28 -4.15 -0.90
N SER A 75 -5.56 -3.83 -1.03
CA SER A 75 -6.64 -4.80 -1.24
C SER A 75 -6.49 -5.54 -2.57
N ALA A 76 -6.16 -4.81 -3.64
CA ALA A 76 -5.89 -5.40 -4.96
C ALA A 76 -4.66 -6.31 -4.93
N GLN A 77 -3.61 -5.91 -4.22
CA GLN A 77 -2.42 -6.73 -4.07
C GLN A 77 -2.75 -8.04 -3.35
N TRP A 78 -3.54 -8.00 -2.27
CA TRP A 78 -4.01 -9.22 -1.61
C TRP A 78 -4.89 -10.09 -2.51
N ASN A 79 -5.72 -9.49 -3.35
CA ASN A 79 -6.61 -10.21 -4.26
C ASN A 79 -5.87 -11.03 -5.35
N ILE A 80 -4.66 -10.61 -5.73
CA ILE A 80 -3.87 -11.24 -6.80
C ILE A 80 -2.84 -12.26 -6.26
N LEU A 81 -2.62 -12.31 -4.93
CA LEU A 81 -1.75 -13.32 -4.28
C LEU A 81 -2.36 -14.72 -4.31
#